data_AF-A0A8T2YGX5-F1
#
_entry.id   AF-A0A8T2YGX5-F1
#
_cell.length_a   1.000
_cell.length_b   1.000
_cell.length_c   1.000
_cell.angle_alpha   90.00
_cell.angle_beta   90.00
_cell.angle_gamma   90.00
#
_symmetry.space_group_name_H-M   'P 1'
#
loop_
_entity.id
_entity.type
_entity.pdbx_description
1 polymer ?
#
loop_
_entity_poly.entity_id
_entity_poly.type
_entity_poly.pdbx_seq_one_letter_code
_entity_poly.pdbx_strand_id
1 'polypeptide(L)'
;MNPNPLSEPYYLLHFLTFFSYLITRSSATSLLSPHLIHRLFYREIQAVLAFALLATYKIVRDETWEAFISNMLFFAKIFLVAISLIMDYHLALWYMVVFSVIYLVTQPPAFEGLGTSSKLTPLQLETLLTEGNTSRFWLVEFRALCSSACIHASRCFPELSIT
;
A
#
# COMPACT_ATOMS: atom_id res chain seq x y z
N MET A 1 4.36 23.43 6.78
CA MET A 1 5.56 22.88 6.11
C MET A 1 5.15 21.51 5.63
N ASN A 2 4.91 21.36 4.32
CA ASN A 2 4.33 20.12 3.78
C ASN A 2 5.27 18.96 4.11
N PRO A 3 4.85 17.91 4.84
CA PRO A 3 5.69 16.75 5.03
C PRO A 3 5.98 16.16 3.64
N ASN A 4 7.25 16.00 3.30
CA ASN A 4 7.63 15.33 2.05
C ASN A 4 7.02 13.91 2.10
N PRO A 5 6.16 13.51 1.16
CA PRO A 5 5.56 12.17 1.16
C PRO A 5 6.62 11.05 1.06
N LEU A 6 7.82 11.38 0.61
CA LEU A 6 9.00 10.51 0.59
C LEU A 6 9.67 10.30 1.95
N SER A 7 9.36 11.11 2.96
CA SER A 7 10.00 11.08 4.28
C SER A 7 9.27 10.21 5.31
N GLU A 8 8.13 9.65 4.95
CA GLU A 8 7.40 8.77 5.85
C GLU A 8 8.08 7.41 5.98
N PRO A 9 8.17 6.87 7.21
CA PRO A 9 8.85 5.62 7.48
C PRO A 9 8.24 4.44 6.71
N TYR A 10 6.95 4.52 6.38
CA TYR A 10 6.27 3.52 5.56
C TYR A 10 6.93 3.36 4.18
N TYR A 11 7.04 4.44 3.40
CA TYR A 11 7.57 4.38 2.04
C TYR A 11 9.06 4.06 2.03
N LEU A 12 9.83 4.62 2.97
CA LEU A 12 11.27 4.37 3.09
C LEU A 12 11.58 2.90 3.42
N LEU A 13 10.87 2.29 4.36
CA LEU A 13 11.08 0.88 4.72
C LEU A 13 10.71 -0.06 3.57
N HIS A 14 9.63 0.24 2.85
CA HIS A 14 9.26 -0.52 1.65
C HIS A 14 10.34 -0.42 0.58
N PHE A 15 10.80 0.81 0.29
CA PHE A 15 11.88 1.04 -0.66
C PHE A 15 13.14 0.27 -0.27
N LEU A 16 13.61 0.41 0.97
CA LEU A 16 14.78 -0.31 1.47
C LEU A 16 14.63 -1.83 1.33
N THR A 17 13.44 -2.35 1.61
CA THR A 17 13.13 -3.78 1.45
C THR A 17 13.22 -4.20 -0.02
N PHE A 18 12.74 -3.39 -0.97
CA PHE A 18 12.91 -3.68 -2.40
C PHE A 18 14.39 -3.71 -2.83
N PHE A 19 15.19 -2.72 -2.41
CA PHE A 19 16.61 -2.68 -2.78
C PHE A 19 17.43 -3.77 -2.09
N SER A 20 17.01 -4.25 -0.92
CA SER A 20 17.63 -5.39 -0.24
C SER A 20 17.66 -6.66 -1.11
N TYR A 21 16.71 -6.79 -2.04
CA TYR A 21 16.68 -7.91 -2.98
C TYR A 21 17.90 -7.93 -3.89
N LEU A 22 18.34 -6.77 -4.40
CA LEU A 22 19.52 -6.70 -5.27
C LEU A 22 20.79 -7.13 -4.54
N ILE A 23 20.92 -6.75 -3.26
CA ILE A 23 22.03 -7.15 -2.40
C ILE A 23 22.00 -8.67 -2.18
N THR A 24 20.83 -9.21 -1.84
CA THR A 24 20.62 -10.65 -1.62
C THR A 24 20.91 -11.45 -2.90
N ARG A 25 20.38 -10.98 -4.03
CA ARG A 25 20.58 -11.58 -5.37
C ARG A 25 22.05 -11.60 -5.77
N SER A 26 22.78 -10.51 -5.53
CA SER A 26 24.21 -10.41 -5.81
C SER A 26 25.00 -11.39 -4.95
N SER A 27 24.70 -11.43 -3.65
CA SER A 27 25.36 -12.30 -2.66
C SER A 27 25.10 -13.79 -2.93
N ALA A 28 23.91 -14.14 -3.40
CA ALA A 28 23.54 -15.53 -3.72
C ALA A 28 24.11 -16.01 -5.07
N THR A 29 24.66 -15.13 -5.91
CA THR A 29 25.13 -15.50 -7.26
C THR A 29 26.23 -16.56 -7.24
N SER A 30 27.10 -16.57 -6.22
CA SER A 30 28.15 -17.59 -6.08
C SER A 30 27.63 -18.96 -5.60
N LEU A 31 26.43 -19.00 -5.02
CA LEU A 31 25.80 -20.20 -4.46
C LEU A 31 24.81 -20.86 -5.44
N LEU A 32 24.29 -20.08 -6.39
CA LEU A 32 23.28 -20.52 -7.35
C LEU A 32 23.91 -21.21 -8.56
N SER A 33 23.23 -22.22 -9.10
CA SER A 33 23.67 -22.86 -10.35
C SER A 33 23.55 -21.88 -11.55
N PRO A 34 24.43 -21.97 -12.56
CA PRO A 34 24.38 -21.09 -13.74
C PRO A 34 23.04 -21.11 -14.48
N HIS A 35 22.39 -22.28 -14.52
CA HIS A 35 21.07 -22.44 -15.12
C HIS A 35 20.00 -21.65 -14.35
N LEU A 36 20.04 -21.71 -13.02
CA LEU A 36 19.10 -20.99 -12.16
C LEU A 36 19.31 -19.48 -12.23
N ILE A 37 20.56 -19.02 -12.28
CA ILE A 37 20.93 -17.60 -12.49
C ILE A 37 20.33 -17.05 -13.78
N HIS A 38 20.49 -17.78 -14.89
CA HIS A 38 19.94 -17.38 -16.17
C HIS A 38 18.41 -17.34 -16.12
N ARG A 39 17.76 -18.39 -15.60
CA ARG A 39 16.30 -18.41 -15.45
C ARG A 39 15.77 -17.26 -14.59
N LEU A 40 16.45 -16.95 -13.48
CA LEU A 40 16.11 -15.83 -12.60
C LEU A 40 16.19 -14.51 -13.33
N PHE A 41 17.26 -14.26 -14.08
CA PHE A 41 17.45 -13.03 -14.85
C PHE A 41 16.30 -12.77 -15.84
N TYR A 42 15.88 -13.79 -16.58
CA TYR A 42 14.73 -13.67 -17.48
C TYR A 42 13.43 -13.36 -16.74
N ARG A 43 13.24 -13.95 -15.56
CA ARG A 43 12.04 -13.72 -14.73
C ARG A 43 12.06 -12.33 -14.07
N GLU A 44 13.21 -11.83 -13.67
CA GLU A 44 13.40 -10.46 -13.19
C GLU A 44 13.04 -9.46 -14.29
N ILE A 45 13.56 -9.63 -15.51
CA ILE A 45 13.21 -8.79 -16.66
C ILE A 45 11.70 -8.87 -16.93
N GLN A 46 11.12 -10.07 -16.95
CA GLN A 46 9.69 -10.25 -17.19
C GLN A 46 8.84 -9.56 -16.13
N ALA A 47 9.24 -9.63 -14.85
CA ALA A 47 8.53 -8.96 -13.77
C ALA A 47 8.61 -7.43 -13.89
N VAL A 48 9.78 -6.88 -14.24
CA VAL A 48 9.94 -5.44 -14.48
C VAL A 48 9.07 -4.99 -15.65
N LEU A 49 9.05 -5.73 -16.76
CA LEU A 49 8.19 -5.43 -17.91
C LEU A 49 6.71 -5.51 -17.55
N ALA A 50 6.28 -6.54 -16.82
CA ALA A 50 4.90 -6.69 -16.37
C ALA A 50 4.49 -5.55 -15.42
N PHE A 51 5.39 -5.16 -14.50
CA PHE A 51 5.19 -4.03 -13.61
C PHE A 51 5.04 -2.71 -14.38
N ALA A 52 5.91 -2.46 -15.36
CA ALA A 52 5.84 -1.28 -16.21
C ALA A 52 4.52 -1.21 -17.00
N LEU A 53 4.06 -2.32 -17.57
CA LEU A 53 2.77 -2.39 -18.26
C LEU A 53 1.59 -2.09 -17.33
N LEU A 54 1.59 -2.63 -16.11
CA LEU A 54 0.57 -2.34 -15.10
C LEU A 54 0.60 -0.86 -14.68
N ALA A 55 1.78 -0.28 -14.55
CA ALA A 55 1.94 1.14 -14.24
C ALA A 55 1.36 2.01 -15.36
N THR A 56 1.72 1.76 -16.62
CA THR A 56 1.18 2.50 -17.76
C THR A 56 -0.33 2.32 -17.87
N TYR A 57 -0.84 1.10 -17.68
CA TYR A 57 -2.28 0.84 -17.68
C TYR A 57 -3.02 1.66 -16.61
N LYS A 58 -2.47 1.75 -15.39
CA LYS A 58 -3.11 2.52 -14.30
C LYS A 58 -2.99 4.02 -14.47
N ILE A 59 -1.90 4.53 -15.06
CA ILE A 59 -1.77 5.95 -15.41
C ILE A 59 -2.87 6.36 -16.41
N VAL A 60 -3.15 5.53 -17.42
CA VAL A 60 -4.18 5.80 -18.43
C VAL A 60 -5.60 5.76 -17.86
N ARG A 61 -5.79 5.17 -16.68
CA ARG A 61 -7.10 5.03 -16.02
C ARG A 61 -7.47 6.23 -15.13
N ASP A 62 -6.68 7.31 -15.15
CA ASP A 62 -6.88 8.50 -14.31
C ASP A 62 -7.12 8.15 -12.83
N GLU A 63 -6.38 7.17 -12.30
CA GLU A 63 -6.39 6.88 -10.86
C GLU A 63 -5.80 8.07 -10.08
N THR A 64 -6.34 8.37 -8.90
CA THR A 64 -5.74 9.38 -8.02
C THR A 64 -4.30 9.00 -7.68
N TRP A 65 -3.40 9.99 -7.56
CA TRP A 65 -1.97 9.75 -7.30
C TRP A 65 -1.72 8.82 -6.10
N GLU A 66 -2.51 8.95 -5.05
CA GLU A 66 -2.46 8.09 -3.87
C GLU A 66 -2.89 6.65 -4.13
N ALA A 67 -3.98 6.45 -4.89
CA ALA A 67 -4.40 5.11 -5.32
C ALA A 67 -3.33 4.46 -6.19
N PHE A 68 -2.78 5.24 -7.13
CA PHE A 68 -1.73 4.78 -8.02
C PHE A 68 -0.51 4.30 -7.23
N ILE A 69 0.01 5.12 -6.31
CA ILE A 69 1.17 4.76 -5.47
C ILE A 69 0.88 3.51 -4.63
N SER A 70 -0.28 3.45 -3.97
CA SER A 70 -0.67 2.30 -3.15
C SER A 70 -0.73 1.00 -3.96
N ASN A 71 -1.35 1.06 -5.13
CA ASN A 71 -1.48 -0.09 -6.04
C ASN A 71 -0.13 -0.52 -6.60
N MET A 72 0.73 0.43 -7.01
CA MET A 72 2.07 0.12 -7.49
C MET A 72 2.92 -0.53 -6.39
N LEU A 73 2.89 -0.03 -5.16
CA LEU A 73 3.60 -0.66 -4.05
C LEU A 73 3.10 -2.07 -3.76
N PHE A 74 1.78 -2.30 -3.86
CA PHE A 74 1.21 -3.63 -3.69
C PHE A 74 1.69 -4.60 -4.78
N PHE A 75 1.64 -4.21 -6.05
CA PHE A 75 2.15 -5.07 -7.12
C PHE A 75 3.64 -5.32 -7.00
N ALA A 76 4.43 -4.32 -6.65
CA ALA A 76 5.87 -4.47 -6.46
C ALA A 76 6.17 -5.54 -5.39
N LYS A 77 5.43 -5.55 -4.27
CA LYS A 77 5.56 -6.61 -3.23
C LYS A 77 5.28 -8.00 -3.81
N ILE A 78 4.19 -8.13 -4.57
CA ILE A 78 3.81 -9.42 -5.19
C ILE A 78 4.92 -9.91 -6.13
N PHE A 79 5.42 -9.05 -7.02
CA PHE A 79 6.50 -9.42 -7.93
C PHE A 79 7.77 -9.78 -7.16
N LEU A 80 8.12 -9.03 -6.12
CA LEU A 80 9.30 -9.32 -5.31
C LEU A 80 9.20 -10.69 -4.64
N VAL A 81 8.06 -11.01 -4.04
CA VAL A 81 7.80 -12.31 -3.40
C VAL A 81 7.83 -13.42 -4.43
N ALA A 82 7.23 -13.22 -5.60
CA ALA A 82 7.22 -14.20 -6.68
C ALA A 82 8.64 -14.50 -7.22
N ILE A 83 9.47 -13.48 -7.41
CA ILE A 83 10.86 -13.66 -7.83
C ILE A 83 11.66 -14.34 -6.70
N SER A 84 11.48 -13.90 -5.46
CA SER A 84 12.15 -14.51 -4.30
C SER A 84 11.80 -15.98 -4.16
N LEU A 85 10.56 -16.38 -4.44
CA LEU A 85 10.09 -17.77 -4.41
C LEU A 85 10.79 -18.64 -5.46
N ILE A 86 11.11 -18.09 -6.63
CA ILE A 86 11.88 -18.78 -7.68
C ILE A 86 13.34 -18.99 -7.23
N MET A 87 13.88 -18.08 -6.41
CA MET A 87 15.22 -18.20 -5.86
C MET A 87 15.29 -19.16 -4.67
N ASP A 88 14.48 -18.94 -3.64
CA ASP A 88 14.39 -19.77 -2.45
C ASP A 88 13.05 -19.52 -1.71
N TYR A 89 12.36 -20.60 -1.32
CA TYR A 89 11.11 -20.52 -0.55
C TYR A 89 11.28 -19.84 0.81
N HIS A 90 12.39 -20.11 1.51
CA HIS A 90 12.67 -19.48 2.81
C HIS A 90 12.83 -17.98 2.67
N LEU A 91 13.51 -17.52 1.61
CA LEU A 91 13.66 -16.09 1.35
C LEU A 91 12.33 -15.42 1.05
N ALA A 92 11.47 -16.05 0.25
CA ALA A 92 10.12 -15.55 0.00
C ALA A 92 9.31 -15.40 1.30
N LEU A 93 9.42 -16.38 2.21
CA LEU A 93 8.77 -16.33 3.51
C LEU A 93 9.31 -15.19 4.38
N TRP A 94 10.62 -14.95 4.37
CA TRP A 94 11.22 -13.80 5.05
C TRP A 94 10.71 -12.47 4.52
N TYR A 95 10.62 -12.29 3.19
CA TYR A 95 10.04 -11.07 2.61
C TYR A 95 8.58 -10.87 3.03
N MET A 96 7.78 -11.93 3.06
CA MET A 96 6.39 -11.87 3.53
C MET A 96 6.30 -11.44 5.00
N VAL A 97 7.17 -11.98 5.87
CA VAL A 97 7.23 -11.58 7.28
C VAL A 97 7.66 -10.11 7.42
N VAL A 98 8.70 -9.69 6.71
CA VAL A 98 9.16 -8.29 6.74
C VAL A 98 8.06 -7.33 6.28
N PHE A 99 7.38 -7.61 5.16
CA PHE A 99 6.26 -6.78 4.72
C PHE A 99 5.10 -6.75 5.73
N SER A 100 4.84 -7.86 6.41
CA SER A 100 3.82 -7.92 7.47
C SER A 100 4.21 -7.07 8.68
N VAL A 101 5.48 -7.12 9.11
CA VAL A 101 6.00 -6.28 10.20
C VAL A 101 5.92 -4.80 9.82
N ILE A 102 6.35 -4.43 8.62
CA ILE A 102 6.25 -3.04 8.16
C ILE A 102 4.78 -2.59 8.18
N TYR A 103 3.84 -3.41 7.69
CA TYR A 103 2.42 -3.09 7.73
C TYR A 103 1.88 -2.86 9.14
N LEU A 104 2.29 -3.68 10.12
CA LEU A 104 1.87 -3.54 11.51
C LEU A 104 2.46 -2.29 12.18
N VAL A 105 3.70 -1.93 11.86
CA VAL A 105 4.45 -0.86 12.55
C VAL A 105 4.18 0.51 11.95
N THR A 106 4.10 0.64 10.63
CA THR A 106 4.11 1.94 9.94
C THR A 106 2.86 2.24 9.15
N GLN A 107 1.68 1.75 9.60
CA GLN A 107 0.36 1.91 8.95
C GLN A 107 0.32 3.05 7.92
N PRO A 108 -0.09 2.78 6.66
CA PRO A 108 -0.02 3.78 5.58
C PRO A 108 -0.64 5.10 6.03
N PRO A 109 -0.03 6.24 5.69
CA PRO A 109 -0.35 7.54 6.26
C PRO A 109 -1.84 7.84 6.20
N ALA A 110 -2.34 8.42 7.30
CA ALA A 110 -3.67 9.00 7.31
C ALA A 110 -3.67 10.16 6.32
N PHE A 111 -4.67 10.18 5.44
CA PHE A 111 -4.87 11.29 4.52
C PHE A 111 -5.09 12.57 5.32
N GLU A 112 -4.24 13.58 5.11
CA GLU A 112 -4.37 14.92 5.70
C GLU A 112 -5.49 15.71 5.01
N GLY A 113 -6.73 15.24 5.12
CA GLY A 113 -7.90 16.01 4.72
C GLY A 113 -8.17 17.08 5.79
N LEU A 114 -8.31 18.34 5.41
CA LEU A 114 -8.59 19.48 6.31
C LEU A 114 -9.92 19.40 7.10
N GLY A 115 -10.72 18.37 6.87
CA GLY A 115 -12.07 18.26 7.41
C GLY A 115 -12.20 17.50 8.73
N THR A 116 -13.30 17.78 9.44
CA THR A 116 -13.61 17.19 10.74
C THR A 116 -14.42 15.91 10.54
N SER A 117 -13.76 14.76 10.46
CA SER A 117 -14.45 13.46 10.59
C SER A 117 -14.33 12.94 12.03
N SER A 118 -15.43 12.47 12.60
CA SER A 118 -15.45 11.88 13.95
C SER A 118 -15.88 10.42 13.86
N LYS A 119 -15.20 9.56 14.63
CA LYS A 119 -15.59 8.15 14.74
C LYS A 119 -16.71 8.05 15.78
N LEU A 120 -17.85 7.54 15.35
CA LEU A 120 -19.02 7.33 16.19
C LEU A 120 -19.20 5.83 16.47
N THR A 121 -19.49 5.51 17.73
CA THR A 121 -20.00 4.19 18.10
C THR A 121 -21.51 4.09 17.80
N PRO A 122 -22.09 2.88 17.70
CA PRO A 122 -23.52 2.71 17.41
C PRO A 122 -24.43 3.48 18.40
N LEU A 123 -24.09 3.44 19.69
CA LEU A 123 -24.78 4.19 20.74
C LEU A 123 -24.67 5.71 20.56
N GLN A 124 -23.49 6.20 20.20
CA GLN A 124 -23.30 7.63 19.95
C GLN A 124 -24.08 8.09 18.72
N LEU A 125 -24.15 7.27 17.67
CA LEU A 125 -24.92 7.58 16.46
C LEU A 125 -26.42 7.66 16.77
N GLU A 126 -26.95 6.72 17.54
CA GLU A 126 -28.35 6.74 17.97
C GLU A 126 -28.66 8.03 18.73
N THR A 127 -27.86 8.37 19.75
CA THR A 127 -28.03 9.63 20.50
C THR A 127 -27.92 10.87 19.62
N LEU A 128 -27.06 10.86 18.60
CA LEU A 128 -26.90 11.98 17.66
C LEU A 128 -28.14 12.17 16.77
N LEU A 129 -28.78 11.07 16.38
CA LEU A 129 -29.95 11.09 15.51
C LEU A 129 -31.25 11.37 16.29
N THR A 130 -31.33 10.96 17.55
CA THR A 130 -32.54 11.13 18.38
C THR A 130 -32.55 12.40 19.22
N GLU A 131 -31.39 12.84 19.72
CA GLU A 131 -31.27 14.01 20.62
C GLU A 131 -30.54 15.21 19.98
N GLY A 132 -29.97 15.03 18.79
CA GLY A 132 -29.21 16.06 18.09
C GLY A 132 -30.07 17.16 17.47
N ASN A 133 -29.45 18.34 17.29
CA ASN A 133 -30.07 19.50 16.65
C ASN A 133 -30.51 19.18 15.21
N THR A 134 -31.81 19.32 14.91
CA THR A 134 -32.41 19.05 13.59
C THR A 134 -31.96 20.02 12.49
N SER A 135 -31.16 21.04 12.80
CA SER A 135 -30.66 22.02 11.82
C SER A 135 -29.42 21.58 11.05
N ARG A 136 -28.81 20.44 11.41
CA ARG A 136 -27.61 19.90 10.73
C ARG A 136 -27.92 18.57 10.05
N PHE A 137 -27.50 18.46 8.79
CA PHE A 137 -27.51 17.20 8.04
C PHE A 137 -26.20 16.45 8.29
N TRP A 138 -26.31 15.17 8.66
CA TRP A 138 -25.16 14.31 8.94
C TRP A 138 -24.96 13.32 7.78
N LEU A 139 -23.76 13.31 7.22
CA LEU A 139 -23.31 12.25 6.32
C LEU A 139 -22.57 11.20 7.16
N VAL A 140 -22.97 9.94 7.06
CA VAL A 140 -22.39 8.83 7.85
C VAL A 140 -21.85 7.76 6.90
N GLU A 141 -20.56 7.46 7.01
CA GLU A 141 -19.91 6.36 6.28
C GLU A 141 -19.82 5.11 7.15
N PHE A 142 -20.45 4.01 6.70
CA PHE A 142 -20.23 2.69 7.29
C PHE A 142 -19.07 2.01 6.56
N ARG A 143 -17.95 1.80 7.26
CA ARG A 143 -16.73 1.26 6.66
C ARG A 143 -16.29 -0.06 7.27
N ALA A 144 -15.71 -0.92 6.44
CA ALA A 144 -14.98 -2.11 6.87
C ALA A 144 -13.47 -1.88 6.71
N LEU A 145 -12.69 -2.16 7.75
CA LEU A 145 -11.22 -1.97 7.76
C LEU A 145 -10.47 -2.83 6.73
N CYS A 146 -11.12 -3.89 6.24
CA CYS A 146 -10.56 -4.83 5.28
C CYS A 146 -10.94 -4.51 3.82
N SER A 147 -11.76 -3.49 3.56
CA SER A 147 -12.14 -3.09 2.19
C SER A 147 -11.22 -1.99 1.68
N SER A 148 -10.51 -2.26 0.59
CA SER A 148 -9.64 -1.28 -0.08
C SER A 148 -10.43 -0.06 -0.58
N ALA A 149 -11.66 -0.27 -1.07
CA ALA A 149 -12.56 0.80 -1.49
C ALA A 149 -12.96 1.70 -0.30
N CYS A 150 -13.22 1.14 0.88
CA CYS A 150 -13.52 1.92 2.09
C CYS A 150 -12.29 2.65 2.62
N ILE A 151 -11.10 2.04 2.58
CA ILE A 151 -9.85 2.71 2.98
C ILE A 151 -9.61 3.92 2.07
N HIS A 152 -9.90 3.81 0.78
CA HIS A 152 -9.74 4.91 -0.18
C HIS A 152 -10.83 5.99 -0.03
N ALA A 153 -12.12 5.61 0.03
CA ALA A 153 -13.23 6.54 0.17
C ALA A 153 -13.20 7.32 1.51
N SER A 154 -12.82 6.66 2.60
CA SER A 154 -12.69 7.31 3.91
C SER A 154 -11.63 8.40 3.97
N ARG A 155 -10.70 8.43 2.99
CA ARG A 155 -9.72 9.50 2.84
C ARG A 155 -10.34 10.76 2.24
N CYS A 156 -11.29 10.64 1.32
CA CYS A 156 -11.99 11.79 0.74
C CYS A 156 -13.16 12.29 1.61
N PHE A 157 -13.62 11.49 2.57
CA PHE A 157 -14.75 11.82 3.43
C PHE A 157 -14.59 13.11 4.27
N PRO A 158 -13.40 13.42 4.85
CA PRO A 158 -13.18 14.68 5.55
C PRO A 158 -13.31 15.89 4.61
N GLU A 159 -12.89 15.81 3.35
CA GLU A 159 -12.98 16.96 2.42
C GLU A 159 -14.42 17.41 2.17
N LEU A 160 -15.38 16.49 2.24
CA LEU A 160 -16.80 16.79 2.13
C LEU A 160 -17.32 17.66 3.29
N SER A 161 -16.58 17.77 4.40
CA SER A 161 -16.97 18.60 5.53
C SER A 161 -16.56 20.08 5.40
N ILE A 162 -15.84 20.47 4.34
CA ILE A 162 -15.29 21.83 4.16
C ILE A 162 -16.20 22.71 3.28
N THR A 163 -17.50 22.41 3.22
CA THR A 163 -18.48 23.22 2.48
C THR A 163 -19.17 24.21 3.42
#